data_AF-A0AA88HKB0-F1
#
_entry.id   AF-A0AA88HKB0-F1
#
_cell.length_a   1.000
_cell.length_b   1.000
_cell.length_c   1.000
_cell.angle_alpha   90.00
_cell.angle_beta   90.00
_cell.angle_gamma   90.00
#
_symmetry.space_group_name_H-M   'P 1'
#
loop_
_entity.id
_entity.type
_entity.pdbx_description
1 polymer ?
#
loop_
_entity_poly.entity_id
_entity_poly.type
_entity_poly.pdbx_seq_one_letter_code
_entity_poly.pdbx_strand_id
1 'polypeptide(L)'
;MKSCTPAGIQIQVRHFGRSCLTQQQSTINAYPVQLTNRNPRNLERLRIDRKPEGWPLDTPSRAYWHKIFVTETSRYFTAYVQHNNGRIVAQASSKEGSFQKRLLSLKDSIAAETVGKVLAQRLLMMGLAEVHSDFGPEEMQSEKVKKVLKALEESGISLKEPERYMPPAQHRGKPADEKPWDTVLDS
;
A
#
# COMPACT_ATOMS: atom_id res chain seq x y z
N MET A 1 -66.78 43.63 -8.63
CA MET A 1 -65.49 44.29 -8.95
C MET A 1 -64.51 43.94 -7.84
N LYS A 2 -63.48 43.15 -8.16
CA LYS A 2 -62.49 42.62 -7.22
C LYS A 2 -61.20 43.41 -7.41
N SER A 3 -60.68 44.04 -6.36
CA SER A 3 -59.32 44.60 -6.34
C SER A 3 -58.55 43.97 -5.20
N CYS A 4 -57.72 42.98 -5.54
CA CYS A 4 -56.72 42.35 -4.69
C CYS A 4 -55.63 43.36 -4.33
N THR A 5 -55.25 43.37 -3.05
CA THR A 5 -54.07 44.04 -2.49
C THR A 5 -52.76 43.39 -2.96
N PRO A 6 -51.68 44.16 -3.15
CA PRO A 6 -50.43 43.64 -3.70
C PRO A 6 -49.59 42.89 -2.67
N ALA A 7 -48.75 42.00 -3.21
CA ALA A 7 -47.90 41.03 -2.53
C ALA A 7 -46.94 41.64 -1.50
N GLY A 8 -46.91 41.05 -0.31
CA GLY A 8 -45.86 41.26 0.67
C GLY A 8 -44.58 40.53 0.24
N ILE A 9 -43.50 41.27 0.07
CA ILE A 9 -42.13 40.75 -0.03
C ILE A 9 -41.50 40.96 1.34
N GLN A 10 -41.34 39.88 2.11
CA GLN A 10 -40.55 39.89 3.34
C GLN A 10 -39.07 40.04 2.99
N ILE A 11 -38.48 41.15 3.43
CA ILE A 11 -37.03 41.37 3.37
C ILE A 11 -36.39 40.55 4.49
N GLN A 12 -35.76 39.43 4.13
CA GLN A 12 -34.96 38.65 5.08
C GLN A 12 -33.55 39.28 5.15
N VAL A 13 -33.30 40.04 6.21
CA VAL A 13 -31.97 40.58 6.53
C VAL A 13 -31.08 39.41 6.97
N ARG A 14 -30.38 38.79 6.02
CA ARG A 14 -29.32 37.82 6.35
C ARG A 14 -28.22 38.56 7.09
N HIS A 15 -28.10 38.28 8.37
CA HIS A 15 -26.94 38.64 9.14
C HIS A 15 -25.74 37.96 8.49
N PHE A 16 -24.93 38.75 7.78
CA PHE A 16 -23.61 38.34 7.32
C PHE A 16 -22.78 38.06 8.57
N GLY A 17 -22.81 36.79 9.01
CA GLY A 17 -21.83 36.26 9.93
C GLY A 17 -20.46 36.58 9.35
N ARG A 18 -19.64 37.26 10.17
CA ARG A 18 -18.31 37.76 9.81
C ARG A 18 -17.52 36.63 9.16
N SER A 19 -17.45 36.61 7.83
CA SER A 19 -16.33 36.02 7.15
C SER A 19 -15.14 36.89 7.54
N CYS A 20 -14.39 36.46 8.55
CA CYS A 20 -13.01 36.90 8.66
C CYS A 20 -12.31 36.35 7.42
N LEU A 21 -12.35 37.14 6.36
CA LEU A 21 -11.34 37.12 5.33
C LEU A 21 -10.03 37.42 6.05
N THR A 22 -9.37 36.37 6.54
CA THR A 22 -8.00 36.49 7.01
C THR A 22 -7.21 36.92 5.79
N GLN A 23 -6.75 38.18 5.85
CA GLN A 23 -6.03 38.84 4.77
C GLN A 23 -4.97 37.89 4.21
N GLN A 24 -5.07 37.58 2.92
CA GLN A 24 -3.96 37.01 2.17
C GLN A 24 -2.89 38.10 2.04
N GLN A 25 -2.04 38.22 3.04
CA GLN A 25 -0.77 38.90 2.89
C GLN A 25 0.25 37.85 2.45
N SER A 26 0.82 38.05 1.26
CA SER A 26 1.99 37.31 0.78
C SER A 26 3.20 37.69 1.63
N THR A 27 3.39 37.03 2.77
CA THR A 27 4.67 37.02 3.47
C THR A 27 5.35 35.71 3.09
N ILE A 28 6.41 35.81 2.29
CA ILE A 28 7.18 34.67 1.77
C ILE A 28 7.73 33.77 2.92
N ASN A 29 7.61 34.23 4.17
CA ASN A 29 8.12 33.59 5.39
C ASN A 29 7.04 33.15 6.40
N ALA A 30 5.74 33.19 6.08
CA ALA A 30 4.71 32.67 6.97
C ALA A 30 4.49 31.16 6.76
N TYR A 31 5.08 30.33 7.63
CA TYR A 31 4.81 28.90 7.68
C TYR A 31 3.69 28.59 8.69
N PRO A 32 2.77 27.68 8.38
CA PRO A 32 1.77 27.25 9.34
C PRO A 32 2.43 26.45 10.47
N VAL A 33 1.91 26.57 11.69
CA VAL A 33 2.34 25.76 12.85
C VAL A 33 2.08 24.26 12.63
N GLN A 34 1.10 23.92 11.78
CA GLN A 34 0.75 22.54 11.45
C GLN A 34 0.75 22.33 9.93
N LEU A 35 1.45 21.29 9.48
CA LEU A 35 1.47 20.87 8.08
C LEU A 35 0.64 19.59 7.92
N THR A 36 -0.35 19.62 7.04
CA THR A 36 -1.18 18.44 6.72
C THR A 36 -0.74 17.84 5.40
N ASN A 37 -0.18 16.62 5.42
CA ASN A 37 0.07 15.85 4.20
C ASN A 37 -1.15 14.97 3.89
N ARG A 38 -1.68 15.07 2.66
CA ARG A 38 -2.84 14.29 2.18
C ARG A 38 -2.45 13.07 1.34
N ASN A 39 -1.16 12.83 1.09
CA ASN A 39 -0.70 11.68 0.34
C ASN A 39 -0.83 10.41 1.20
N PRO A 40 -1.68 9.43 0.81
CA PRO A 40 -1.87 8.21 1.59
C PRO A 40 -0.58 7.39 1.74
N ARG A 41 0.31 7.40 0.74
CA ARG A 41 1.55 6.63 0.76
C ARG A 41 2.67 7.27 1.60
N ASN A 42 2.46 8.48 2.13
CA ASN A 42 3.54 9.19 2.82
C ASN A 42 4.02 8.45 4.08
N LEU A 43 3.08 8.00 4.91
CA LEU A 43 3.42 7.35 6.18
C LEU A 43 4.06 5.97 5.98
N GLU A 44 3.65 5.25 4.93
CA GLU A 44 4.22 3.97 4.50
C GLU A 44 5.68 4.15 4.09
N ARG A 45 5.97 5.15 3.25
CA ARG A 45 7.35 5.46 2.80
C ARG A 45 8.24 5.91 3.95
N LEU A 46 7.69 6.60 4.95
CA LEU A 46 8.40 6.96 6.18
C LEU A 46 8.52 5.79 7.16
N ARG A 47 7.88 4.65 6.89
CA ARG A 47 7.82 3.45 7.75
C ARG A 47 7.16 3.69 9.10
N ILE A 48 6.42 4.78 9.28
CA ILE A 48 5.76 5.12 10.55
C ILE A 48 4.35 4.54 10.59
N ASP A 49 3.75 4.32 9.41
CA ASP A 49 2.38 3.84 9.30
C ASP A 49 2.15 2.50 10.02
N ARG A 50 0.96 2.32 10.55
CA ARG A 50 0.59 1.10 11.27
C ARG A 50 0.28 -0.01 10.27
N LYS A 51 0.99 -1.13 10.38
CA LYS A 51 0.54 -2.38 9.75
C LYS A 51 -0.64 -2.93 10.55
N PRO A 52 -1.61 -3.62 9.94
CA PRO A 52 -2.69 -4.25 10.67
C PRO A 52 -2.11 -5.42 11.48
N GLU A 53 -2.15 -5.30 12.80
CA GLU A 53 -1.66 -6.25 13.78
C GLU A 53 -2.84 -6.83 14.58
N GLY A 54 -2.65 -7.97 15.24
CA GLY A 54 -3.67 -8.56 16.13
C GLY A 54 -4.23 -9.92 15.70
N TRP A 55 -3.73 -10.50 14.60
CA TRP A 55 -4.12 -11.84 14.13
C TRP A 55 -2.93 -12.82 14.09
N PRO A 56 -2.31 -13.14 15.26
CA PRO A 56 -1.16 -14.04 15.29
C PRO A 56 -1.50 -15.51 15.02
N LEU A 57 -2.76 -15.91 15.24
CA LEU A 57 -3.23 -17.28 15.03
C LEU A 57 -3.80 -17.52 13.61
N ASP A 58 -4.11 -16.45 12.88
CA ASP A 58 -4.64 -16.57 11.53
C ASP A 58 -3.50 -16.74 10.53
N THR A 59 -3.69 -17.64 9.57
CA THR A 59 -2.88 -17.77 8.37
C THR A 59 -3.79 -17.46 7.17
N PRO A 60 -3.39 -16.58 6.22
CA PRO A 60 -2.11 -15.89 6.09
C PRO A 60 -1.92 -14.66 7.00
N SER A 61 -0.67 -14.22 7.16
CA SER A 61 -0.36 -13.00 7.93
C SER A 61 -0.94 -11.78 7.25
N ARG A 62 -1.52 -10.87 8.05
CA ARG A 62 -2.07 -9.59 7.57
C ARG A 62 -1.11 -8.42 7.74
N ALA A 63 0.01 -8.62 8.45
CA ALA A 63 0.93 -7.55 8.85
C ALA A 63 1.84 -7.05 7.71
N TYR A 64 1.24 -6.42 6.69
CA TYR A 64 1.93 -5.84 5.53
C TYR A 64 1.27 -4.52 5.10
N TRP A 65 1.95 -3.71 4.28
CA TRP A 65 1.33 -2.61 3.53
C TRP A 65 0.91 -3.06 2.15
N HIS A 66 1.80 -3.73 1.41
CA HIS A 66 1.62 -4.25 0.08
C HIS A 66 2.04 -5.71 0.01
N LYS A 67 1.12 -6.61 -0.35
CA LYS A 67 1.39 -8.04 -0.53
C LYS A 67 1.23 -8.45 -1.98
N ILE A 68 2.13 -9.30 -2.46
CA ILE A 68 2.00 -9.94 -3.77
C ILE A 68 1.11 -11.17 -3.69
N PHE A 69 0.25 -11.32 -4.69
CA PHE A 69 -0.60 -12.47 -4.91
C PHE A 69 -0.40 -13.02 -6.31
N VAL A 70 -0.45 -14.35 -6.41
CA VAL A 70 -0.40 -15.08 -7.68
C VAL A 70 -1.63 -15.95 -7.75
N THR A 71 -2.36 -15.85 -8.86
CA THR A 71 -3.60 -16.59 -9.10
C THR A 71 -3.54 -17.26 -10.46
N GLU A 72 -3.78 -18.56 -10.46
CA GLU A 72 -3.85 -19.36 -11.68
C GLU A 72 -5.30 -19.79 -11.91
N THR A 73 -5.84 -19.39 -13.06
CA THR A 73 -7.12 -19.92 -13.57
C THR A 73 -6.82 -21.03 -14.57
N SER A 74 -7.85 -21.81 -14.95
CA SER A 74 -7.73 -22.83 -16.00
C SER A 74 -7.01 -22.35 -17.28
N ARG A 75 -7.29 -21.10 -17.70
CA ARG A 75 -6.79 -20.51 -18.96
C ARG A 75 -5.70 -19.45 -18.82
N TYR A 76 -5.61 -18.78 -17.68
CA TYR A 76 -4.79 -17.59 -17.52
C TYR A 76 -4.01 -17.61 -16.22
N PHE A 77 -2.91 -16.88 -16.24
CA PHE A 77 -2.03 -16.67 -15.10
C PHE A 77 -2.00 -15.19 -14.77
N THR A 78 -2.24 -14.84 -13.51
CA THR A 78 -2.35 -13.45 -13.07
C THR A 78 -1.56 -13.24 -11.80
N ALA A 79 -0.71 -12.22 -11.78
CA ALA A 79 0.00 -11.77 -10.59
C ALA A 79 -0.37 -10.30 -10.31
N TYR A 80 -0.55 -9.96 -9.04
CA TYR A 80 -0.92 -8.60 -8.64
C TYR A 80 -0.40 -8.28 -7.25
N VAL A 81 -0.28 -6.98 -6.98
CA VAL A 81 0.07 -6.45 -5.66
C VAL A 81 -1.14 -5.73 -5.10
N GLN A 82 -1.53 -6.10 -3.88
CA GLN A 82 -2.67 -5.55 -3.18
C GLN A 82 -2.20 -4.82 -1.92
N HIS A 83 -2.78 -3.65 -1.67
CA HIS A 83 -2.63 -2.92 -0.42
C HIS A 83 -3.47 -3.57 0.68
N ASN A 84 -3.10 -3.41 1.95
CA ASN A 84 -3.86 -3.96 3.08
C ASN A 84 -5.32 -3.47 3.16
N ASN A 85 -5.65 -2.33 2.54
CA ASN A 85 -7.03 -1.84 2.37
C ASN A 85 -7.83 -2.63 1.31
N GLY A 86 -7.27 -3.69 0.71
CA GLY A 86 -7.88 -4.52 -0.32
C GLY A 86 -7.79 -3.95 -1.74
N ARG A 87 -7.20 -2.78 -1.93
CA ARG A 87 -7.06 -2.15 -3.25
C ARG A 87 -5.89 -2.75 -4.03
N ILE A 88 -6.13 -3.11 -5.29
CA ILE A 88 -5.08 -3.58 -6.19
C ILE A 88 -4.27 -2.37 -6.67
N VAL A 89 -2.97 -2.37 -6.40
CA VAL A 89 -2.04 -1.29 -6.76
C VAL A 89 -1.57 -1.49 -8.21
N ALA A 90 -1.04 -2.67 -8.51
CA ALA A 90 -0.61 -3.06 -9.84
C ALA A 90 -0.99 -4.52 -10.07
N GLN A 91 -1.33 -4.86 -11.30
CA GLN A 91 -1.62 -6.23 -11.72
C GLN A 91 -0.99 -6.48 -13.08
N ALA A 92 -0.71 -7.73 -13.40
CA ALA A 92 -0.34 -8.19 -14.74
C ALA A 92 -0.97 -9.57 -14.98
N SER A 93 -1.62 -9.75 -16.12
CA SER A 93 -2.30 -11.00 -16.46
C SER A 93 -2.00 -11.41 -17.89
N SER A 94 -1.82 -12.72 -18.11
CA SER A 94 -1.75 -13.29 -19.47
C SER A 94 -3.06 -13.13 -20.26
N LYS A 95 -4.15 -12.69 -19.61
CA LYS A 95 -5.40 -12.28 -20.27
C LYS A 95 -5.24 -10.99 -21.10
N GLU A 96 -4.27 -10.13 -20.81
CA GLU A 96 -4.11 -8.88 -21.56
C GLU A 96 -3.65 -9.17 -22.99
N GLY A 97 -4.20 -8.44 -23.97
CA GLY A 97 -3.92 -8.69 -25.40
C GLY A 97 -2.44 -8.58 -25.78
N SER A 98 -1.65 -7.81 -25.03
CA SER A 98 -0.21 -7.68 -25.23
C SER A 98 0.58 -8.97 -24.93
N PHE A 99 0.06 -9.84 -24.06
CA PHE A 99 0.64 -11.16 -23.81
C PHE A 99 0.20 -12.16 -24.87
N GLN A 100 -1.08 -12.13 -25.24
CA GLN A 100 -1.64 -13.06 -26.24
C GLN A 100 -0.96 -12.99 -27.60
N LYS A 101 -0.45 -11.81 -27.98
CA LYS A 101 0.29 -11.61 -29.24
C LYS A 101 1.72 -12.13 -29.20
N ARG A 102 2.33 -12.29 -28.02
CA ARG A 102 3.77 -12.57 -27.85
C ARG A 102 4.06 -13.92 -27.22
N LEU A 103 3.15 -14.45 -26.42
CA LEU A 103 3.28 -15.74 -25.77
C LEU A 103 2.65 -16.83 -26.63
N LEU A 104 3.38 -17.94 -26.78
CA LEU A 104 2.84 -19.15 -27.40
C LEU A 104 1.74 -19.80 -26.55
N SER A 105 1.91 -19.76 -25.22
CA SER A 105 0.95 -20.27 -24.24
C SER A 105 0.78 -19.29 -23.10
N LEU A 106 -0.45 -19.19 -22.59
CA LEU A 106 -0.84 -18.22 -21.55
C LEU A 106 -0.72 -18.76 -20.12
N LYS A 107 -0.32 -20.03 -19.97
CA LYS A 107 -0.30 -20.75 -18.69
C LYS A 107 1.07 -21.37 -18.36
N ASP A 108 1.98 -21.39 -19.33
CA ASP A 108 3.29 -22.02 -19.19
C ASP A 108 4.17 -21.28 -18.18
N SER A 109 5.29 -21.91 -17.81
CA SER A 109 6.26 -21.32 -16.90
C SER A 109 6.91 -20.04 -17.47
N ILE A 110 7.01 -19.91 -18.80
CA ILE A 110 7.44 -18.69 -19.50
C ILE A 110 6.39 -17.57 -19.36
N ALA A 111 5.11 -17.92 -19.39
CA ALA A 111 4.03 -16.95 -19.16
C ALA A 111 4.12 -16.38 -17.75
N ALA A 112 4.41 -17.22 -16.75
CA ALA A 112 4.61 -16.79 -15.37
C ALA A 112 5.79 -15.82 -15.22
N GLU A 113 6.94 -16.15 -15.82
CA GLU A 113 8.12 -15.29 -15.79
C GLU A 113 7.89 -13.93 -16.47
N THR A 114 7.26 -13.93 -17.66
CA THR A 114 6.96 -12.70 -18.40
C THR A 114 5.93 -11.83 -17.69
N VAL A 115 4.92 -12.43 -17.05
CA VAL A 115 3.97 -11.73 -16.17
C VAL A 115 4.70 -11.09 -15.00
N GLY A 116 5.63 -11.81 -14.36
CA GLY A 116 6.49 -11.29 -13.28
C GLY A 116 7.31 -10.08 -13.72
N LYS A 117 7.97 -10.15 -14.89
CA LYS A 117 8.76 -9.04 -15.46
C LYS A 117 7.92 -7.79 -15.74
N VAL A 118 6.73 -7.97 -16.32
CA VAL A 118 5.82 -6.84 -16.59
C VAL A 118 5.25 -6.25 -15.30
N LEU A 119 4.90 -7.10 -14.33
CA LEU A 119 4.46 -6.64 -13.01
C LEU A 119 5.55 -5.81 -12.34
N ALA A 120 6.79 -6.32 -12.35
CA ALA A 120 7.96 -5.60 -11.84
C ALA A 120 8.11 -4.21 -12.45
N GLN A 121 8.08 -4.13 -13.77
CA GLN A 121 8.18 -2.86 -14.48
C GLN A 121 7.07 -1.89 -14.06
N ARG A 122 5.82 -2.37 -13.92
CA ARG A 122 4.69 -1.56 -13.46
C ARG A 122 4.91 -1.03 -12.04
N LEU A 123 5.41 -1.88 -11.14
CA LEU A 123 5.69 -1.50 -9.74
C LEU A 123 6.78 -0.43 -9.65
N LEU A 124 7.88 -0.58 -10.41
CA LEU A 124 8.96 0.41 -10.47
C LEU A 124 8.46 1.76 -11.02
N MET A 125 7.64 1.75 -12.08
CA MET A 125 7.02 2.97 -12.61
C MET A 125 6.10 3.66 -11.60
N MET A 126 5.47 2.88 -10.70
CA MET A 126 4.65 3.41 -9.59
C MET A 126 5.48 3.82 -8.37
N GLY A 127 6.81 3.66 -8.40
CA GLY A 127 7.69 3.92 -7.28
C GLY A 127 7.41 3.00 -6.10
N LEU A 128 7.14 1.73 -6.35
CA LEU A 128 6.99 0.68 -5.34
C LEU A 128 8.09 -0.38 -5.55
N ALA A 129 9.07 -0.41 -4.65
CA ALA A 129 10.24 -1.29 -4.74
C ALA A 129 10.25 -2.40 -3.68
N GLU A 130 9.38 -2.32 -2.67
CA GLU A 130 9.32 -3.24 -1.54
C GLU A 130 7.90 -3.82 -1.48
N VAL A 131 7.78 -5.15 -1.45
CA VAL A 131 6.49 -5.86 -1.40
C VAL A 131 6.65 -7.07 -0.48
N HIS A 132 5.63 -7.40 0.30
CA HIS A 132 5.62 -8.57 1.16
C HIS A 132 5.24 -9.83 0.37
N SER A 133 6.07 -10.87 0.42
CA SER A 133 5.71 -12.21 -0.03
C SER A 133 5.39 -13.12 1.15
N ASP A 134 4.20 -13.71 1.15
CA ASP A 134 3.76 -14.68 2.15
C ASP A 134 2.97 -15.77 1.43
N PHE A 135 3.76 -16.68 0.84
CA PHE A 135 3.30 -17.87 0.11
C PHE A 135 3.48 -19.09 1.00
N GLY A 136 2.48 -19.96 1.04
CA GLY A 136 2.54 -21.22 1.80
C GLY A 136 3.58 -22.19 1.21
N PRO A 137 3.96 -23.26 1.96
CA PRO A 137 4.93 -24.24 1.47
C PRO A 137 4.48 -24.93 0.18
N GLU A 138 3.18 -25.18 0.01
CA GLU A 138 2.60 -25.77 -1.19
C GLU A 138 2.70 -24.85 -2.40
N GLU A 139 2.36 -23.57 -2.24
CA GLU A 139 2.47 -22.56 -3.30
C GLU A 139 3.92 -22.35 -3.72
N MET A 140 4.84 -22.41 -2.75
CA MET A 140 6.27 -22.30 -2.99
C MET A 140 6.83 -23.51 -3.74
N GLN A 141 6.17 -24.67 -3.75
CA GLN A 141 6.62 -25.80 -4.59
C GLN A 141 6.39 -25.53 -6.09
N SER A 142 5.43 -24.67 -6.44
CA SER A 142 5.13 -24.35 -7.83
C SER A 142 6.28 -23.60 -8.50
N GLU A 143 6.80 -24.18 -9.59
CA GLU A 143 7.84 -23.55 -10.40
C GLU A 143 7.43 -22.17 -10.94
N LYS A 144 6.13 -21.98 -11.20
CA LYS A 144 5.60 -20.71 -11.73
C LYS A 144 5.72 -19.59 -10.72
N VAL A 145 5.37 -19.86 -9.46
CA VAL A 145 5.48 -18.88 -8.37
C VAL A 145 6.94 -18.52 -8.17
N LYS A 146 7.86 -19.50 -8.13
CA LYS A 146 9.30 -19.26 -8.04
C LYS A 146 9.82 -18.38 -9.18
N LYS A 147 9.38 -18.62 -10.42
CA LYS A 147 9.78 -17.80 -11.57
C LYS A 147 9.28 -16.36 -11.49
N VAL A 148 8.06 -16.14 -10.99
CA VAL A 148 7.55 -14.79 -10.74
C VAL A 148 8.39 -14.07 -9.70
N LEU A 149 8.68 -14.73 -8.57
CA LEU A 149 9.46 -14.15 -7.48
C LEU A 149 10.88 -13.81 -7.94
N LYS A 150 11.54 -14.74 -8.64
CA LYS A 150 12.85 -14.52 -9.24
C LYS A 150 12.86 -13.33 -10.22
N ALA A 151 11.83 -13.22 -11.07
CA ALA A 151 11.73 -12.11 -12.02
C ALA A 151 11.56 -10.74 -11.32
N LEU A 152 10.88 -10.70 -10.17
CA LEU A 152 10.75 -9.49 -9.36
C LEU A 152 12.09 -9.12 -8.70
N GLU A 153 12.80 -10.08 -8.12
CA GLU A 153 14.11 -9.86 -7.51
C GLU A 153 15.14 -9.38 -8.55
N GLU A 154 15.20 -10.02 -9.72
CA GLU A 154 16.06 -9.61 -10.84
C GLU A 154 15.78 -8.19 -11.33
N SER A 155 14.54 -7.73 -11.22
CA SER A 155 14.14 -6.37 -11.58
C SER A 155 14.46 -5.32 -10.51
N GLY A 156 14.93 -5.73 -9.32
CA GLY A 156 15.25 -4.84 -8.21
C GLY A 156 14.12 -4.62 -7.21
N ILE A 157 13.12 -5.51 -7.16
CA ILE A 157 12.04 -5.46 -6.16
C ILE A 157 12.38 -6.39 -5.00
N SER A 158 12.35 -5.85 -3.79
CA SER A 158 12.57 -6.59 -2.56
C SER A 158 11.27 -7.29 -2.13
N LEU A 159 11.32 -8.61 -1.94
CA LEU A 159 10.18 -9.44 -1.50
C LEU A 159 9.94 -9.41 0.02
N LYS A 160 10.71 -8.59 0.73
CA LYS A 160 10.54 -8.32 2.15
C LYS A 160 10.32 -6.84 2.35
N GLU A 161 9.21 -6.49 2.98
CA GLU A 161 8.98 -5.13 3.44
C GLU A 161 9.91 -4.77 4.61
N PRO A 162 10.28 -3.48 4.73
CA PRO A 162 11.00 -3.03 5.91
C PRO A 162 10.10 -3.07 7.14
N GLU A 163 10.76 -3.16 8.28
CA GLU A 163 10.10 -3.05 9.57
C GLU A 163 9.59 -1.63 9.80
N ARG A 164 8.49 -1.54 10.55
CA ARG A 164 7.90 -0.27 10.95
C ARG A 164 8.85 0.42 11.91
N TYR A 165 9.19 1.68 11.64
CA TYR A 165 9.92 2.51 12.57
C TYR A 165 9.07 2.75 13.82
N MET A 166 9.56 2.27 14.96
CA MET A 166 9.05 2.65 16.26
C MET A 166 10.06 3.59 16.91
N PRO A 167 9.64 4.76 17.41
CA PRO A 167 10.55 5.61 18.17
C PRO A 167 11.08 4.80 19.36
N PRO A 168 12.38 4.93 19.69
CA PRO A 168 12.91 4.34 20.91
C PRO A 168 12.06 4.86 22.08
N ALA A 169 11.56 3.93 22.90
CA ALA A 169 10.64 4.29 23.96
C ALA A 169 11.29 5.32 24.89
N GLN A 170 10.70 6.50 25.00
CA GLN A 170 11.23 7.57 25.85
C GLN A 170 11.21 7.21 27.35
N HIS A 171 10.41 6.20 27.74
CA HIS A 171 10.21 5.79 29.13
C HIS A 171 10.21 4.27 29.36
N ARG A 172 10.24 3.41 28.32
CA ARG A 172 10.51 1.99 28.59
C ARG A 172 12.01 1.95 28.83
N GLY A 173 12.41 1.54 30.03
CA GLY A 173 13.81 1.25 30.30
C GLY A 173 14.37 0.38 29.19
N LYS A 174 15.70 0.44 29.01
CA LYS A 174 16.40 -0.53 28.15
C LYS A 174 15.78 -1.91 28.36
N PRO A 175 15.48 -2.69 27.31
CA PRO A 175 15.06 -4.08 27.52
C PRO A 175 16.07 -4.67 28.51
N ALA A 176 15.55 -5.23 29.61
CA ALA A 176 16.42 -5.71 30.68
C ALA A 176 17.53 -6.54 30.05
N ASP A 177 18.79 -6.28 30.45
CA ASP A 177 19.90 -7.16 30.11
C ASP A 177 19.50 -8.61 30.46
N GLU A 178 20.13 -9.58 29.80
CA GLU A 178 19.87 -11.02 29.97
C GLU A 178 19.52 -11.33 31.43
N LYS A 179 18.40 -12.04 31.62
CA LYS A 179 17.91 -12.30 32.97
C LYS A 179 19.06 -12.97 33.73
N PRO A 180 19.35 -12.59 34.99
CA PRO A 180 20.53 -13.06 35.71
C PRO A 180 20.62 -14.58 35.92
N TRP A 181 19.59 -15.34 35.54
CA TRP A 181 19.55 -16.81 35.57
C TRP A 181 19.65 -17.47 34.19
N ASP A 182 19.73 -16.70 33.11
CA ASP A 182 20.09 -17.22 31.79
C ASP A 182 21.61 -17.42 31.81
N THR A 183 22.06 -18.64 32.13
CA THR A 183 23.48 -18.99 32.02
C THR A 183 23.83 -19.04 30.54
N VAL A 184 24.73 -18.16 30.11
CA VAL A 184 25.40 -18.30 28.80
C VAL A 184 26.07 -19.67 28.81
N LEU A 185 25.57 -20.60 27.99
CA LEU A 185 26.21 -21.89 27.81
C LEU A 185 27.46 -21.64 26.96
N ASP A 186 28.57 -21.36 27.62
CA ASP A 186 29.88 -21.29 27.00
C ASP A 186 30.18 -22.65 26.34
N SER A 187 30.38 -22.64 25.02
CA SER A 187 30.72 -23.81 24.20
C SER A 187 32.22 -24.13 24.25
#